data_AF-A0A261QI85-F1
#
_entry.id   AF-A0A261QI85-F1
#
_cell.length_a   1.000
_cell.length_b   1.000
_cell.length_c   1.000
_cell.angle_alpha   90.00
_cell.angle_beta   90.00
_cell.angle_gamma   90.00
#
_symmetry.space_group_name_H-M   'P 1'
#
loop_
_entity.id
_entity.type
_entity.pdbx_description
1 polymer ?
#
loop_
_entity_poly.entity_id
_entity_poly.type
_entity_poly.pdbx_seq_one_letter_code
_entity_poly.pdbx_strand_id
1 'polypeptide(L)'
;GTTTEAASFESANNYTAKFFNQNVRYINLQVGQVDFLAADRYQFAYGAGVVSLSSSGKVTALKPGTAKIYAYGKHGMVTLIYTVR
;
A
#
# COMPACT_ATOMS: atom_id res chain seq x y z
N GLY A 1 -8.42 -0.37 35.65
CA GLY A 1 -8.66 -1.10 34.39
C GLY A 1 -8.38 -0.14 33.25
N THR A 2 -7.27 -0.30 32.56
CA THR A 2 -6.97 0.51 31.39
C THR A 2 -7.83 0.01 30.26
N THR A 3 -8.78 0.82 29.80
CA THR A 3 -9.46 0.59 28.53
C THR A 3 -8.39 0.69 27.45
N THR A 4 -7.84 -0.46 27.05
CA THR A 4 -7.16 -0.59 25.77
C THR A 4 -8.22 -0.27 24.74
N GLU A 5 -8.25 0.99 24.35
CA GLU A 5 -8.90 1.48 23.16
C GLU A 5 -8.29 0.64 22.04
N ALA A 6 -8.99 -0.45 21.70
CA ALA A 6 -8.78 -1.15 20.46
C ALA A 6 -9.10 -0.11 19.40
N ALA A 7 -8.07 0.65 19.02
CA ALA A 7 -8.10 1.45 17.81
C ALA A 7 -8.62 0.49 16.76
N SER A 8 -9.84 0.76 16.31
CA SER A 8 -10.43 0.07 15.18
C SER A 8 -9.39 0.14 14.08
N PHE A 9 -8.69 -0.98 13.83
CA PHE A 9 -7.77 -1.13 12.71
C PHE A 9 -8.59 -1.27 11.44
N GLU A 10 -9.47 -0.30 11.21
CA GLU A 10 -10.10 -0.16 9.93
C GLU A 10 -8.99 0.19 8.94
N SER A 11 -9.14 -0.32 7.73
CA SER A 11 -8.61 0.22 6.48
C SER A 11 -8.83 1.74 6.26
N ALA A 12 -9.25 2.50 7.28
CA ALA A 12 -9.79 3.85 7.28
C ALA A 12 -8.77 4.98 7.05
N ASN A 13 -7.47 4.70 7.01
CA ASN A 13 -6.46 5.75 6.76
C ASN A 13 -5.77 5.60 5.40
N ASN A 14 -6.44 4.97 4.43
CA ASN A 14 -5.98 4.94 3.06
C ASN A 14 -6.23 6.31 2.40
N TYR A 15 -5.20 7.15 2.32
CA TYR A 15 -5.31 8.53 1.80
C TYR A 15 -4.38 8.76 0.62
N THR A 16 -4.79 9.62 -0.32
CA THR A 16 -3.97 10.06 -1.45
C THR A 16 -3.55 11.52 -1.29
N ALA A 17 -2.26 11.76 -1.10
CA ALA A 17 -1.67 13.08 -1.24
C ALA A 17 -1.36 13.37 -2.71
N LYS A 18 -1.76 14.54 -3.20
CA LYS A 18 -1.41 15.00 -4.55
C LYS A 18 -0.32 16.06 -4.46
N PHE A 19 0.81 15.79 -5.09
CA PHE A 19 1.91 16.72 -5.30
C PHE A 19 2.00 17.06 -6.79
N PHE A 20 2.72 18.12 -7.15
CA PHE A 20 2.93 18.50 -8.55
C PHE A 20 3.50 17.30 -9.34
N ASN A 21 2.71 16.78 -10.29
CA ASN A 21 3.00 15.58 -11.10
C ASN A 21 3.25 14.26 -10.34
N GLN A 22 2.88 14.15 -9.06
CA GLN A 22 3.02 12.91 -8.29
C GLN A 22 1.82 12.67 -7.39
N ASN A 23 1.27 11.46 -7.39
CA ASN A 23 0.28 11.03 -6.39
C ASN A 23 0.98 10.10 -5.40
N VAL A 24 0.79 10.32 -4.10
CA VAL A 24 1.26 9.40 -3.05
C VAL A 24 0.05 8.80 -2.37
N ARG A 25 -0.06 7.47 -2.37
CA ARG A 25 -1.11 6.73 -1.66
C ARG A 25 -0.53 6.09 -0.41
N TYR A 26 -1.05 6.44 0.75
CA TYR A 26 -0.76 5.76 2.00
C TYR A 26 -1.79 4.65 2.19
N ILE A 27 -1.33 3.44 2.49
CA ILE A 27 -2.17 2.25 2.63
C ILE A 27 -1.79 1.56 3.94
N ASN A 28 -2.78 1.26 4.78
CA ASN A 28 -2.55 0.52 6.02
C ASN A 28 -3.11 -0.90 5.84
N LEU A 29 -2.30 -1.91 6.12
CA LEU A 29 -2.70 -3.31 6.11
C LEU A 29 -2.35 -3.98 7.44
N GLN A 30 -3.13 -4.98 7.82
CA GLN A 30 -2.69 -5.98 8.79
C GLN A 30 -1.93 -7.10 8.08
N VAL A 31 -1.03 -7.77 8.80
CA VAL A 31 -0.39 -9.00 8.28
C VAL A 31 -1.43 -9.99 7.76
N GLY A 32 -1.23 -10.53 6.56
CA GLY A 32 -2.15 -11.43 5.87
C GLY A 32 -3.25 -10.75 5.06
N GLN A 33 -3.47 -9.42 5.20
CA GLN A 33 -4.40 -8.69 4.35
C GLN A 33 -3.85 -8.50 2.93
N VAL A 34 -4.79 -8.24 2.02
CA VAL A 34 -4.54 -8.10 0.59
C VAL A 34 -5.06 -6.76 0.09
N ASP A 35 -4.30 -6.11 -0.78
CA ASP A 35 -4.76 -5.01 -1.65
C ASP A 35 -4.62 -5.42 -3.12
N PHE A 36 -5.35 -4.75 -4.02
CA PHE A 36 -5.32 -5.01 -5.45
C PHE A 36 -5.01 -3.73 -6.23
N LEU A 37 -3.92 -3.77 -6.98
CA LEU A 37 -3.51 -2.70 -7.88
C LEU A 37 -3.97 -3.00 -9.32
N ALA A 38 -4.29 -1.96 -10.07
CA ALA A 38 -4.69 -2.06 -11.48
C ALA A 38 -3.48 -2.39 -12.37
N ALA A 39 -3.06 -3.66 -12.39
CA ALA A 39 -1.89 -4.12 -13.14
C ALA A 39 -2.03 -4.04 -14.66
N ASP A 40 -3.24 -3.90 -15.17
CA ASP A 40 -3.54 -3.61 -16.58
C ASP A 40 -3.16 -2.17 -16.98
N ARG A 41 -3.00 -1.26 -16.01
CA ARG A 41 -2.75 0.18 -16.23
C ARG A 41 -1.37 0.65 -15.82
N TYR A 42 -0.68 -0.13 -15.00
CA TYR A 42 0.56 0.28 -14.35
C TYR A 42 1.64 -0.80 -14.45
N GLN A 43 2.87 -0.36 -14.70
CA GLN A 43 4.07 -1.14 -14.44
C GLN A 43 4.55 -0.84 -13.00
N PHE A 44 5.03 -1.86 -12.29
CA PHE A 44 5.42 -1.72 -10.88
C PHE A 44 6.91 -1.97 -10.65
N ALA A 45 7.53 -1.11 -9.85
CA ALA A 45 8.81 -1.39 -9.21
C ALA A 45 8.61 -1.46 -7.70
N TYR A 46 9.11 -2.51 -7.06
CA TYR A 46 8.95 -2.68 -5.62
C TYR A 46 10.14 -3.41 -4.98
N GLY A 47 10.40 -3.09 -3.71
CA GLY A 47 11.30 -3.87 -2.85
C GLY A 47 10.51 -4.95 -2.10
N ALA A 48 10.99 -6.19 -2.14
CA ALA A 48 10.36 -7.31 -1.44
C ALA A 48 10.60 -7.26 0.08
N GLY A 49 9.73 -7.94 0.85
CA GLY A 49 10.02 -8.33 2.24
C GLY A 49 8.93 -7.98 3.25
N VAL A 50 8.32 -6.79 3.15
CA VAL A 50 7.17 -6.38 4.00
C VAL A 50 5.84 -6.75 3.34
N VAL A 51 5.78 -6.62 2.01
CA VAL A 51 4.68 -7.07 1.17
C VAL A 51 5.20 -7.91 0.01
N SER A 52 4.36 -8.77 -0.56
CA SER A 52 4.58 -9.39 -1.88
C SER A 52 3.69 -8.72 -2.91
N LEU A 53 4.18 -8.51 -4.13
CA LEU A 53 3.37 -8.08 -5.27
C LEU A 53 3.44 -9.13 -6.37
N SER A 54 2.28 -9.66 -6.76
CA SER A 54 2.16 -10.55 -7.93
C SER A 54 2.00 -9.77 -9.23
N SER A 55 2.23 -10.44 -10.36
CA SER A 55 2.06 -9.86 -11.70
C SER A 55 0.63 -9.41 -12.02
N SER A 56 -0.39 -9.96 -11.33
CA SER A 56 -1.78 -9.55 -11.47
C SER A 56 -2.16 -8.35 -10.61
N GLY A 57 -1.21 -7.74 -9.88
CA GLY A 57 -1.47 -6.58 -9.03
C GLY A 57 -1.92 -6.93 -7.61
N LYS A 58 -2.03 -8.21 -7.24
CA LYS A 58 -2.33 -8.62 -5.87
C LYS A 58 -1.14 -8.33 -4.97
N VAL A 59 -1.34 -7.46 -3.97
CA VAL A 59 -0.40 -7.15 -2.90
C VAL A 59 -0.81 -7.88 -1.63
N THR A 60 0.09 -8.65 -1.03
CA THR A 60 -0.17 -9.35 0.24
C THR A 60 0.78 -8.83 1.31
N ALA A 61 0.25 -8.47 2.47
CA ALA A 61 1.04 -8.07 3.64
C ALA A 61 1.69 -9.30 4.30
N LEU A 62 3.03 -9.31 4.38
CA LEU A 62 3.80 -10.47 4.85
C LEU A 62 4.22 -10.35 6.31
N LYS A 63 4.69 -9.17 6.71
CA LYS A 63 5.17 -8.91 8.08
C LYS A 63 5.08 -7.41 8.40
N PRO A 64 5.08 -7.04 9.70
CA PRO A 64 5.04 -5.64 10.10
C PRO A 64 6.21 -4.84 9.52
N GLY A 65 5.94 -3.59 9.15
CA GLY A 65 6.93 -2.68 8.56
C GLY A 65 6.35 -1.79 7.46
N THR A 66 7.21 -1.08 6.76
CA THR A 66 6.81 -0.18 5.67
C THR A 66 7.37 -0.64 4.33
N ALA A 67 6.53 -0.74 3.30
CA ALA A 67 6.93 -1.01 1.92
C ALA A 67 6.60 0.16 1.01
N LYS A 68 7.44 0.39 -0.01
CA LYS A 68 7.17 1.33 -1.08
C LYS A 68 7.02 0.57 -2.40
N ILE A 69 5.95 0.87 -3.12
CA ILE A 69 5.71 0.41 -4.48
C ILE A 69 5.59 1.64 -5.37
N TYR A 70 6.32 1.66 -6.48
CA TYR A 70 6.20 2.69 -7.50
C TYR A 70 5.37 2.14 -8.66
N ALA A 71 4.27 2.81 -8.99
CA ALA A 71 3.42 2.47 -10.12
C ALA A 71 3.59 3.52 -11.23
N TYR A 72 4.00 3.07 -12.41
CA TYR A 72 4.25 3.90 -13.58
C TYR A 72 3.13 3.66 -14.59
N GLY A 73 2.35 4.70 -14.88
CA GLY A 73 1.28 4.66 -15.88
C GLY A 73 1.42 5.79 -16.89
N LYS A 74 0.55 5.79 -17.89
CA LYS A 74 0.51 6.80 -18.97
C LYS A 74 0.43 8.25 -18.45
N HIS A 75 -0.16 8.45 -17.28
CA HIS A 75 -0.41 9.76 -16.68
C HIS A 75 0.60 10.15 -15.58
N GLY A 76 1.70 9.39 -15.44
CA GLY A 76 2.76 9.67 -14.48
C GLY A 76 2.93 8.59 -13.41
N MET A 77 3.67 8.93 -12.36
CA MET A 77 4.04 8.02 -11.28
C MET A 77 3.11 8.18 -10.08
N VAL A 78 2.70 7.05 -9.51
CA VAL A 78 2.08 6.97 -8.18
C VAL A 78 3.03 6.25 -7.24
N THR A 79 3.34 6.87 -6.10
CA THR A 79 4.06 6.20 -5.00
C THR A 79 3.04 5.62 -4.04
N LEU A 80 3.08 4.31 -3.81
CA LEU A 80 2.26 3.64 -2.81
C LEU A 80 3.13 3.30 -1.60
N ILE A 81 2.69 3.73 -0.42
CA ILE A 81 3.36 3.51 0.86
C ILE A 81 2.46 2.59 1.69
N TYR A 82 2.84 1.33 1.79
CA TYR A 82 2.16 0.34 2.62
C TYR A 82 2.76 0.35 4.01
N THR A 83 1.94 0.58 5.03
CA THR A 83 2.28 0.34 6.43
C THR A 83 1.58 -0.93 6.87
N VAL A 84 2.36 -1.96 7.19
CA VAL A 84 1.87 -3.23 7.71
C VAL A 84 2.04 -3.24 9.23
N ARG A 85 0.97 -3.56 9.94
CA ARG A 85 0.95 -3.71 11.41
C ARG A 85 0.51 -5.12 11.80
#